data_AF-A0A7V4L9S5-F1
#
_entry.id   AF-A0A7V4L9S5-F1
#
_cell.length_a   1.000
_cell.length_b   1.000
_cell.length_c   1.000
_cell.angle_alpha   90.00
_cell.angle_beta   90.00
_cell.angle_gamma   90.00
#
_symmetry.space_group_name_H-M   'P 1'
#
loop_
_entity.id
_entity.type
_entity.pdbx_description
1 polymer ?
#
loop_
_entity_poly.entity_id
_entity_poly.type
_entity_poly.pdbx_seq_one_letter_code
_entity_poly.pdbx_strand_id
1 'polypeptide(L)'
;MPSNPNDSQPFDPSQRTLCPDGSCVGVIGDDGRCKVCGAADLSGQPAESPNVSAPPPPPASESEVGQGDAFDSHRRLCSDDTCIGVLDQSGLCKVCGRPG
;
A
#
# COMPACT_ATOMS: atom_id res chain seq x y z
N MET A 1 -18.34 11.21 -19.27
CA MET A 1 -18.42 10.24 -18.15
C MET A 1 -19.06 10.97 -16.98
N PRO A 2 -20.12 10.46 -16.34
CA PRO A 2 -20.69 11.12 -15.17
C PRO A 2 -19.67 11.07 -14.03
N SER A 3 -19.24 12.24 -13.54
CA SER A 3 -18.42 12.33 -12.33
C SER A 3 -19.21 11.76 -11.16
N ASN A 4 -18.61 10.82 -10.44
CA ASN A 4 -19.21 10.26 -9.24
C ASN A 4 -19.33 11.41 -8.21
N PRO A 5 -20.53 11.76 -7.71
CA PRO A 5 -20.73 12.91 -6.81
C PRO A 5 -19.98 12.78 -5.47
N ASN A 6 -19.42 11.60 -5.19
CA ASN A 6 -18.61 11.32 -4.02
C ASN A 6 -17.11 11.67 -4.19
N ASP A 7 -16.67 12.08 -5.38
CA ASP A 7 -15.26 12.43 -5.66
C ASP A 7 -14.81 13.71 -4.94
N SER A 8 -15.76 14.58 -4.58
CA SER A 8 -15.50 15.83 -3.84
C SER A 8 -15.48 15.65 -2.31
N GLN A 9 -15.70 14.45 -1.78
CA GLN A 9 -15.60 14.20 -0.34
C GLN A 9 -14.15 13.82 0.01
N PRO A 10 -13.45 14.60 0.85
CA PRO A 10 -12.11 14.23 1.30
C PRO A 10 -12.19 12.89 2.04
N PHE A 11 -11.41 11.91 1.60
CA PHE A 11 -11.26 10.65 2.32
C PHE A 11 -10.48 10.93 3.60
N ASP A 12 -11.14 10.90 4.76
CA ASP A 12 -10.50 11.09 6.06
C ASP A 12 -10.17 9.72 6.70
N PRO A 13 -8.89 9.29 6.69
CA PRO A 13 -8.49 8.02 7.29
C PRO A 13 -8.57 8.03 8.82
N SER A 14 -8.63 9.21 9.45
CA SER A 14 -8.70 9.36 10.91
C SER A 14 -10.07 8.96 11.46
N GLN A 15 -11.11 8.98 10.63
CA GLN A 15 -12.46 8.52 11.00
C GLN A 15 -12.60 6.99 11.06
N ARG A 16 -11.56 6.22 10.71
CA ARG A 16 -11.63 4.75 10.64
C ARG A 16 -10.43 4.12 11.33
N THR A 17 -10.69 3.36 12.38
CA THR A 17 -9.65 2.61 13.11
C THR A 17 -9.40 1.27 12.43
N LEU A 18 -8.15 0.96 12.08
CA LEU A 18 -7.74 -0.34 11.54
C LEU A 18 -7.67 -1.39 12.66
N CYS A 19 -7.84 -2.66 12.28
CA CYS A 19 -7.73 -3.78 13.21
C CYS A 19 -6.30 -3.88 13.80
N PRO A 20 -6.16 -4.08 15.12
CA PRO A 20 -4.84 -4.14 15.78
C PRO A 20 -4.02 -5.40 15.47
N ASP A 21 -4.64 -6.41 14.85
CA ASP A 21 -4.04 -7.73 14.56
C ASP A 21 -2.87 -7.68 13.55
N GLY A 22 -2.67 -6.55 12.86
CA GLY A 22 -1.55 -6.29 11.92
C GLY A 22 -1.59 -7.10 10.62
N SER A 23 -2.19 -8.29 10.64
CA SER A 23 -2.44 -9.16 9.48
C SER A 23 -3.85 -8.99 8.92
N CYS A 24 -4.76 -8.42 9.71
CA CYS A 24 -6.13 -8.18 9.30
C CYS A 24 -6.29 -6.82 8.62
N VAL A 25 -6.87 -6.82 7.42
CA VAL A 25 -7.16 -5.60 6.64
C VAL A 25 -8.48 -4.91 7.04
N GLY A 26 -9.14 -5.41 8.10
CA GLY A 26 -10.45 -4.90 8.54
C GLY A 26 -10.37 -3.61 9.34
N VAL A 27 -11.51 -2.93 9.46
CA VAL A 27 -11.71 -1.76 10.34
C VAL A 27 -12.57 -2.13 11.54
N ILE A 28 -12.40 -1.39 12.63
CA ILE A 28 -13.21 -1.49 13.84
C ILE A 28 -14.58 -0.86 13.58
N GLY A 29 -15.65 -1.60 13.87
CA GLY A 29 -17.02 -1.11 13.83
C GLY A 29 -17.41 -0.36 15.10
N ASP A 30 -18.59 0.26 15.09
CA ASP A 30 -19.15 0.99 16.23
C ASP A 30 -19.35 0.10 17.48
N ASP A 31 -19.37 -1.22 17.29
CA ASP A 31 -19.42 -2.24 18.33
C ASP A 31 -18.06 -2.53 19.00
N GLY A 32 -17.00 -1.83 18.58
CA GLY A 32 -15.65 -1.98 19.12
C GLY A 32 -14.94 -3.27 18.68
N ARG A 33 -15.45 -3.95 17.64
CA ARG A 33 -14.81 -5.13 17.05
C ARG A 33 -14.53 -4.95 15.58
N CYS A 34 -13.50 -5.65 15.10
CA CYS A 34 -13.18 -5.70 13.69
C CYS A 34 -14.31 -6.36 12.89
N LYS A 35 -14.76 -5.70 11.81
CA LYS A 35 -15.84 -6.18 10.93
C LYS A 35 -15.47 -7.44 10.12
N VAL A 36 -14.21 -7.85 10.12
CA VAL A 36 -13.70 -8.99 9.34
C VAL A 36 -13.39 -10.17 10.26
N CYS A 37 -12.51 -9.99 11.25
CA CYS A 37 -12.09 -11.09 12.13
C CYS A 37 -12.84 -11.14 13.48
N GLY A 38 -13.57 -10.09 13.84
CA GLY A 38 -14.30 -10.02 15.12
C GLY A 38 -13.44 -9.72 16.35
N ALA A 39 -12.14 -9.44 16.19
CA ALA A 39 -11.25 -9.07 17.29
C ALA A 39 -11.69 -7.74 17.91
N ALA A 40 -11.65 -7.65 19.24
CA ALA A 40 -11.93 -6.40 19.95
C ALA A 40 -10.78 -5.41 19.77
N ASP A 41 -11.11 -4.12 19.70
CA ASP A 41 -10.10 -3.08 19.80
C ASP A 41 -9.50 -3.10 21.21
N LEU A 42 -8.23 -3.52 21.30
CA LEU A 42 -7.46 -3.51 22.55
C LEU A 42 -6.78 -2.15 22.78
N SER A 43 -7.05 -1.14 21.93
CA SER A 43 -6.44 0.19 21.99
C SER A 43 -7.06 1.10 23.06
N GLY A 44 -8.00 0.59 23.88
CA GLY A 44 -8.58 1.27 25.04
C GLY A 44 -7.64 1.47 26.24
N GLN A 45 -6.33 1.58 26.03
CA GLN A 45 -5.39 2.04 27.06
C GLN A 45 -4.82 3.39 26.59
N PRO A 46 -4.96 4.48 27.37
CA PRO A 46 -4.37 5.77 27.01
C PRO A 46 -2.85 5.65 27.00
N ALA A 47 -2.30 5.40 25.81
CA ALA A 47 -0.88 5.57 25.52
C ALA A 47 -0.61 7.07 25.41
N GLU A 48 -0.46 7.71 26.56
CA GLU A 48 0.03 9.07 26.68
C GLU A 48 1.53 9.07 26.33
N SER A 49 1.92 9.50 25.11
CA SER A 49 3.28 9.98 24.80
C SER A 49 3.48 10.42 23.35
N PRO A 50 4.45 11.29 23.07
CA PRO A 50 4.21 12.72 22.93
C PRO A 50 4.33 13.19 21.47
N ASN A 51 3.71 14.34 21.24
CA ASN A 51 3.80 15.17 20.05
C ASN A 51 5.24 15.31 19.51
N VAL A 52 5.58 14.55 18.47
CA VAL A 52 6.79 14.78 17.68
C VAL A 52 6.43 15.75 16.56
N SER A 53 6.61 17.04 16.83
CA SER A 53 6.58 18.08 15.81
C SER A 53 7.81 17.90 14.91
N ALA A 54 7.64 17.18 13.80
CA ALA A 54 8.63 17.10 12.75
C ALA A 54 8.56 18.38 11.90
N PRO A 55 9.70 19.06 11.66
CA PRO A 55 9.73 20.20 10.73
C PRO A 55 9.40 19.72 9.30
N PRO A 56 8.79 20.58 8.46
CA PRO A 56 8.47 20.23 7.09
C PRO A 56 9.77 19.93 6.32
N PRO A 57 9.77 18.94 5.40
CA PRO A 57 10.90 18.71 4.52
C PRO A 57 11.12 19.93 3.60
N PRO A 58 12.37 20.21 3.19
CA PRO A 58 12.64 21.27 2.22
C PRO A 58 11.96 20.94 0.87
N PRO A 59 11.62 21.96 0.06
CA PRO A 59 11.02 21.75 -1.25
C PRO A 59 11.98 20.94 -2.13
N ALA A 60 11.43 19.90 -2.74
CA ALA A 60 12.12 19.01 -3.65
C ALA A 60 12.74 19.82 -4.81
N SER A 61 14.05 19.65 -5.01
CA SER A 61 14.68 20.02 -6.28
C SER A 61 14.06 19.15 -7.37
N GLU A 62 13.41 19.82 -8.32
CA GLU A 62 12.98 19.26 -9.59
C GLU A 62 14.20 18.72 -10.34
N SER A 63 14.48 17.42 -10.16
CA SER A 63 15.31 16.68 -11.10
C SER A 63 14.39 16.26 -12.23
N GLU A 64 14.71 16.76 -13.41
CA GLU A 64 14.06 16.47 -14.68
C GLU A 64 13.77 14.96 -14.77
N VAL A 65 12.48 14.61 -14.71
CA VAL A 65 11.99 13.29 -15.10
C VAL A 65 12.26 13.14 -16.59
N GLY A 66 13.47 12.70 -16.91
CA GLY A 66 13.85 12.28 -18.24
C GLY A 66 12.76 11.35 -18.76
N GLN A 67 12.23 11.69 -19.93
CA GLN A 67 11.36 10.83 -20.74
C GLN A 67 11.91 9.40 -20.71
N GLY A 68 11.22 8.54 -19.99
CA GLY A 68 11.34 7.09 -20.07
C GLY A 68 10.06 6.55 -20.70
N ASP A 69 9.81 6.93 -21.94
CA ASP A 69 8.86 6.24 -22.81
C ASP A 69 9.21 4.74 -22.87
N ALA A 70 8.17 3.91 -22.86
CA ALA A 70 8.15 2.45 -22.79
C ALA A 70 8.36 1.86 -21.38
N PHE A 71 7.27 1.26 -20.87
CA PHE A 71 7.29 0.13 -19.95
C PHE A 71 8.54 -0.72 -20.25
N ASP A 72 9.51 -0.72 -19.33
CA ASP A 72 10.85 -1.30 -19.48
C ASP A 72 10.81 -2.55 -20.38
N SER A 73 11.11 -2.38 -21.67
CA SER A 73 10.92 -3.42 -22.68
C SER A 73 11.87 -4.60 -22.50
N HIS A 74 12.79 -4.47 -21.54
CA HIS A 74 13.75 -5.48 -21.15
C HIS A 74 13.29 -6.31 -19.94
N ARG A 75 12.32 -5.82 -19.14
CA ARG A 75 11.75 -6.56 -18.00
C ARG A 75 10.60 -7.47 -18.45
N ARG A 76 10.97 -8.71 -18.78
CA ARG A 76 10.00 -9.78 -19.01
C ARG A 76 9.61 -10.46 -17.70
N LEU A 77 8.31 -10.64 -17.49
CA LEU A 77 7.77 -11.42 -16.37
C LEU A 77 7.94 -12.92 -16.64
N CYS A 78 7.96 -13.70 -15.57
CA CYS A 78 7.88 -15.16 -15.64
C CYS A 78 6.59 -15.58 -16.35
N SER A 79 6.65 -16.63 -17.18
CA SER A 79 5.47 -17.15 -17.92
C SER A 79 4.51 -17.98 -17.04
N ASP A 80 4.74 -18.02 -15.73
CA ASP A 80 3.82 -18.64 -14.77
C ASP A 80 2.97 -17.54 -14.11
N ASP A 81 1.65 -17.58 -14.32
CA ASP A 81 0.71 -16.57 -13.80
C ASP A 81 0.63 -16.52 -12.26
N THR A 82 1.19 -17.52 -11.56
CA THR A 82 1.27 -17.52 -10.09
C THR A 82 2.60 -16.94 -9.59
N CYS A 83 3.59 -16.77 -10.47
CA CYS A 83 4.92 -16.29 -10.13
C CYS A 83 5.08 -14.80 -10.48
N ILE A 84 5.24 -13.97 -9.46
CA ILE A 84 5.50 -12.52 -9.59
C ILE A 84 6.94 -12.16 -10.02
N GLY A 85 7.73 -13.15 -10.47
CA GLY A 85 9.16 -12.98 -10.76
C GLY A 85 9.43 -12.40 -12.15
N VAL A 86 10.63 -11.83 -12.32
CA VAL A 86 11.15 -11.35 -13.61
C VAL A 86 12.29 -12.26 -14.10
N LEU A 87 12.42 -12.35 -15.42
CA LEU A 87 13.49 -13.10 -16.07
C LEU A 87 14.81 -12.31 -16.04
N ASP A 88 15.91 -13.03 -15.89
CA ASP A 88 17.25 -12.49 -16.08
C ASP A 88 17.68 -12.50 -17.56
N GLN A 89 18.90 -12.05 -17.85
CA GLN A 89 19.45 -12.02 -19.21
C GLN A 89 19.59 -13.42 -19.83
N SER A 90 19.68 -14.46 -19.00
CA SER A 90 19.70 -15.87 -19.37
C SER A 90 18.31 -16.45 -19.63
N GLY A 91 17.24 -15.67 -19.37
CA GLY A 91 15.86 -16.10 -19.53
C GLY A 91 15.32 -16.95 -18.38
N LEU A 92 15.97 -16.97 -17.20
CA LEU A 92 15.50 -17.68 -16.01
C LEU A 92 14.87 -16.71 -15.02
N CYS A 93 13.76 -17.13 -14.42
CA CYS A 93 13.10 -16.34 -13.39
C CYS A 93 13.96 -16.28 -12.11
N LYS A 94 14.24 -15.06 -11.63
CA LYS A 94 15.06 -14.83 -10.43
C LYS A 94 14.42 -15.29 -9.11
N VAL A 95 13.13 -15.64 -9.13
CA VAL A 95 12.36 -16.07 -7.95
C VAL A 95 12.21 -17.59 -7.93
N CYS A 96 11.72 -18.18 -9.03
CA CYS A 96 11.40 -19.61 -9.09
C CYS A 96 12.39 -20.45 -9.92
N GLY A 97 13.33 -19.82 -10.63
CA GLY A 97 14.36 -20.49 -11.43
C GLY A 97 13.88 -21.13 -12.73
N ARG A 98 12.60 -20.98 -13.09
CA ARG A 98 12.04 -21.54 -14.35
C ARG A 98 12.44 -20.70 -15.56
N PRO A 99 12.59 -21.30 -16.74
CA PRO A 99 12.74 -20.56 -17.99
C PRO A 99 11.44 -19.82 -18.32
N GLY A 100 11.59 -18.64 -18.91
CA GLY A 100 10.48 -17.78 -19.32
C GLY A 100 9.96 -18.01 -20.72
#